data_AF-A0A917PNZ3-F1
#
_entry.id   AF-A0A917PNZ3-F1
#
_cell.length_a   1.000
_cell.length_b   1.000
_cell.length_c   1.000
_cell.angle_alpha   90.00
_cell.angle_beta   90.00
_cell.angle_gamma   90.00
#
_symmetry.space_group_name_H-M   'P 1'
#
loop_
_entity.id
_entity.type
_entity.pdbx_description
1 polymer ?
#
loop_
_entity_poly.entity_id
_entity_poly.type
_entity_poly.pdbx_seq_one_letter_code
_entity_poly.pdbx_strand_id
1 'polypeptide(L)' 'MTSDAALDVWLARQARLYALDATTVEDADPDVLRAYCRDVLQELAARGLLPGPHEIGCHAAPRDHRN' A
#
# COMPACT_ATOMS: atom_id res chain seq x y z
N MET A 1 -18.19 5.94 -6.70
CA MET A 1 -17.35 6.67 -5.72
C MET A 1 -15.94 6.17 -5.91
N THR A 2 -15.08 6.97 -6.53
CA THR A 2 -13.78 6.54 -7.07
C THR A 2 -12.82 6.22 -5.92
N SER A 3 -12.26 5.01 -5.95
CA SER A 3 -11.26 4.50 -5.01
C SER A 3 -10.00 5.37 -4.93
N ASP A 4 -9.73 6.18 -5.95
CA ASP A 4 -8.61 7.14 -6.01
C ASP A 4 -8.70 8.23 -4.94
N ALA A 5 -9.85 8.88 -4.77
CA ALA A 5 -9.95 9.99 -3.82
C ALA A 5 -9.69 9.55 -2.37
N ALA A 6 -10.03 8.30 -2.04
CA ALA A 6 -9.73 7.71 -0.74
C ALA A 6 -8.23 7.39 -0.58
N LEU A 7 -7.55 7.00 -1.66
CA LEU A 7 -6.09 6.79 -1.66
C LEU A 7 -5.36 8.12 -1.48
N ASP A 8 -5.76 9.15 -2.20
CA ASP A 8 -5.15 10.49 -2.16
C ASP A 8 -5.17 11.07 -0.74
N VAL A 9 -6.34 11.00 -0.08
CA VAL A 9 -6.51 11.46 1.30
C VAL A 9 -5.66 10.64 2.27
N TRP A 10 -5.57 9.32 2.07
CA TRP A 10 -4.75 8.46 2.91
C TRP A 10 -3.26 8.76 2.75
N LEU A 11 -2.76 8.93 1.52
CA LEU A 11 -1.37 9.30 1.23
C LEU A 11 -1.01 10.64 1.89
N ALA A 12 -1.87 11.66 1.73
CA ALA A 12 -1.67 12.96 2.37
C ALA A 12 -1.69 12.88 3.91
N ARG A 13 -2.43 11.92 4.49
CA ARG A 13 -2.40 11.69 5.94
C ARG A 13 -1.12 11.01 6.37
N GLN A 14 -0.66 9.99 5.65
CA GLN A 14 0.60 9.30 5.94
C GLN A 14 1.79 10.24 5.87
N ALA A 15 1.90 11.05 4.81
CA ALA A 15 2.98 12.03 4.67
C ALA A 15 3.06 12.96 5.91
N ARG A 16 1.91 13.46 6.39
CA ARG A 16 1.84 14.27 7.62
C ARG A 16 2.26 13.53 8.88
N LEU A 17 1.92 12.24 9.02
CA LEU A 17 2.32 11.43 10.18
C LEU A 17 3.84 11.29 10.28
N TYR A 18 4.53 11.22 9.15
CA TYR A 18 5.99 11.15 9.06
C TYR A 18 6.67 12.53 8.98
N ALA A 19 5.91 13.63 9.09
CA ALA A 19 6.39 15.00 8.89
C ALA A 19 7.09 15.22 7.52
N LEU A 20 6.62 14.51 6.49
CA LEU A 20 7.14 14.57 5.14
C LEU A 20 6.26 15.47 4.25
N ASP A 21 6.92 16.36 3.52
CA ASP A 21 6.38 17.08 2.38
C ASP A 21 7.50 17.39 1.37
N ALA A 22 7.16 18.09 0.29
CA ALA A 22 8.11 18.42 -0.79
C ALA A 22 9.28 19.32 -0.35
N THR A 23 9.20 19.93 0.84
CA THR A 23 10.24 20.80 1.39
C THR A 23 11.05 20.14 2.49
N THR A 24 10.53 19.10 3.16
CA THR A 24 11.21 18.41 4.26
C THR A 24 11.86 17.08 3.86
N VAL A 25 11.49 16.52 2.70
CA VAL A 25 11.92 15.17 2.27
C VAL A 25 13.44 15.01 2.14
N GLU A 26 14.16 16.03 1.68
CA GLU A 26 15.62 15.96 1.45
C GLU A 26 16.42 15.95 2.75
N ASP A 27 15.87 16.56 3.81
CA ASP A 27 16.51 16.65 5.13
C ASP A 27 15.99 15.58 6.12
N ALA A 28 15.01 14.77 5.70
CA ALA A 28 14.39 13.77 6.55
C ALA A 28 15.36 12.63 6.90
N ASP A 29 15.20 12.08 8.10
CA ASP A 29 15.95 10.89 8.50
C ASP A 29 15.68 9.74 7.51
N PRO A 30 16.73 9.09 6.96
CA PRO A 30 16.56 7.95 6.07
C PRO A 30 15.69 6.83 6.64
N ASP A 31 15.65 6.62 7.96
CA ASP A 31 14.77 5.63 8.58
C ASP A 31 13.30 6.05 8.56
N VAL A 32 13.02 7.35 8.69
CA VAL A 32 11.66 7.91 8.52
C VAL A 32 11.20 7.74 7.08
N LEU A 33 12.06 8.03 6.10
CA LEU A 33 11.78 7.80 4.69
C LEU A 33 11.51 6.33 4.37
N ARG A 34 12.35 5.42 4.90
CA ARG A 34 12.16 3.98 4.73
C ARG A 34 10.84 3.49 5.35
N ALA A 35 10.48 4.02 6.52
CA ALA A 35 9.22 3.68 7.18
C ALA A 35 8.01 4.14 6.36
N TYR A 36 8.01 5.40 5.91
CA TYR A 36 6.95 5.91 5.03
C TYR A 36 6.81 5.10 3.74
N CYS A 37 7.92 4.82 3.06
CA CYS A 37 7.91 4.00 1.84
C CYS A 37 7.36 2.60 2.10
N ARG A 38 7.72 1.97 3.22
CA ARG A 38 7.21 0.64 3.59
C ARG A 38 5.69 0.66 3.72
N ASP A 39 5.15 1.63 4.44
CA ASP A 39 3.71 1.73 4.69
C ASP A 39 2.93 2.01 3.41
N VAL A 40 3.43 2.91 2.55
CA VAL A 40 2.85 3.19 1.23
C VAL A 40 2.86 1.94 0.34
N LEU A 41 3.98 1.23 0.26
CA LEU A 41 4.09 0.02 -0.55
C LEU A 41 3.16 -1.10 -0.04
N GLN A 42 2.99 -1.22 1.27
CA GLN A 42 2.05 -2.17 1.88
C GLN A 42 0.60 -1.85 1.53
N GLU A 43 0.19 -0.58 1.60
CA GLU A 43 -1.18 -0.17 1.23
C GLU A 43 -1.45 -0.40 -0.26
N LEU A 44 -0.50 -0.05 -1.13
CA LEU A 44 -0.62 -0.28 -2.56
C LEU A 44 -0.70 -1.78 -2.89
N ALA A 45 0.06 -2.61 -2.18
CA ALA A 45 -0.05 -4.06 -2.27
C ALA A 45 -1.41 -4.59 -1.80
N ALA A 46 -1.92 -4.11 -0.66
CA ALA A 46 -3.24 -4.50 -0.12
C ALA A 46 -4.39 -4.14 -1.09
N ARG A 47 -4.20 -3.11 -1.91
CA ARG A 47 -5.13 -2.70 -2.97
C ARG A 47 -4.94 -3.43 -4.30
N GLY A 48 -3.95 -4.32 -4.41
CA GLY A 48 -3.62 -5.03 -5.64
C GLY A 48 -2.96 -4.17 -6.72
N LEU A 49 -2.45 -2.99 -6.37
CA LEU A 49 -1.78 -2.07 -7.30
C LEU A 49 -0.29 -2.37 -7.46
N LEU A 50 0.32 -3.04 -6.47
CA LEU A 50 1.71 -3.49 -6.51
C LEU A 50 1.83 -4.95 -6.05
N PRO A 51 2.91 -5.65 -6.44
CA PRO A 51 3.23 -6.94 -5.85
C PRO A 51 3.45 -6.78 -4.35
N GLY A 52 2.73 -7.55 -3.56
CA GLY A 52 2.90 -7.66 -2.11
C GLY A 52 3.14 -9.09 -1.68
N PRO A 53 3.51 -9.31 -0.41
CA PRO A 53 3.53 -10.65 0.15
C PRO A 53 2.15 -11.27 -0.06
N HIS A 54 2.07 -12.24 -0.96
CA HIS A 54 0.87 -13.02 -1.18
C HIS A 54 0.57 -13.77 0.12
N GLU A 55 -0.54 -13.42 0.78
CA GLU A 55 -1.21 -14.42 1.61
C GLU A 55 -1.70 -15.51 0.65
N ILE A 56 -1.02 -16.66 0.68
CA ILE A 56 -1.46 -17.86 -0.03
C ILE A 56 -2.77 -18.32 0.59
N GLY A 57 -3.81 -18.53 -0.23
CA GLY A 57 -4.83 -19.54 0.08
C GLY A 57 -6.26 -19.30 -0.43
N CYS A 58 -6.47 -19.43 -1.73
CA CYS A 58 -7.73 -19.96 -2.27
C CYS A 58 -7.44 -20.71 -3.57
N HIS A 59 -6.87 -21.90 -3.46
CA HIS A 59 -6.98 -22.90 -4.54
C HIS A 59 -8.45 -23.34 -4.61
N ALA A 60 -9.30 -22.54 -5.25
CA ALA A 60 -10.59 -23.04 -5.71
C ALA A 60 -10.30 -24.11 -6.77
N ALA A 61 -10.22 -25.37 -6.35
CA ALA A 61 -10.19 -26.51 -7.26
C ALA A 61 -11.49 -26.51 -8.08
N PRO A 62 -11.44 -26.78 -9.40
CA PRO A 62 -12.65 -26.95 -10.18
C PRO A 62 -13.51 -28.03 -9.54
N ARG A 63 -14.82 -27.79 -9.39
CA ARG A 63 -15.75 -28.86 -9.00
C ARG A 63 -15.75 -29.86 -10.14
N ASP A 64 -15.17 -31.04 -9.92
CA ASP A 64 -15.29 -32.20 -10.81
C ASP A 64 -16.78 -32.56 -10.91
N HIS A 65 -17.41 -32.13 -12.00
CA HIS A 65 -18.77 -32.53 -12.33
C HIS A 65 -18.67 -33.83 -13.13
N ARG A 66 -18.43 -34.92 -12.41
CA ARG A 66 -18.79 -36.27 -12.84
C ARG A 66 -20.15 -36.63 -12.26
N ASN A 67 -21.20 -36.33 -13.02
CA ASN A 67 -22.27 -37.28 -13.30
C ASN A 67 -23.10 -36.79 -14.49
#